data_AF-A0A9J6C4K5-F1
#
_entry.id   AF-A0A9J6C4K5-F1
#
_cell.length_a   1.000
_cell.length_b   1.000
_cell.length_c   1.000
_cell.angle_alpha   90.00
_cell.angle_beta   90.00
_cell.angle_gamma   90.00
#
_symmetry.space_group_name_H-M   'P 1'
#
loop_
_entity.id
_entity.type
_entity.pdbx_description
1 polymer ?
#
loop_
_entity_poly.entity_id
_entity_poly.type
_entity_poly.pdbx_seq_one_letter_code
_entity_poly.pdbx_strand_id
1 'polypeptide(L)'
;MLGGCSEEGDDLNDFWQYDLKSNRWTQIHEKCSISPRAGHKMVFDNVSKQIFFIGRRVSKNLNSNDNCKFEKNDFYLYDIQTKGFFLICEDVRTMNGPPLLCDHQIVLNSKDRTIYIFGGKIVNKSDESNETFSGFYSYHISTNTWNLICLDVGHPSAANPEMNSIKSRTSHGMIYDDTENIIIGGQRGKETCNDIMQFDIDSGTFNTIQTTNTSHVASPSTSSSTAIPSDSINLEKLSGLCFATMNSNKNEIYVLMKDNLCLYVLATNEFSMIHKTRSQTSNSTMATSKDLSPIEESCTYVYSIDLQKPSTESVMNYCRYLIRRQQYEELTQTNAINALTFLRNNLSETIDKNDADQVHEFHKLTSLLFCNKLPYSNNANSDNDNKNQQDDEIRGQNKIRSQRSILFNKLTSILPRGKCQPQQNILNFINV
;
A
#
# COMPACT_ATOMS: atom_id res chain seq x y z
N MET A 1 -5.23 -9.86 20.85
CA MET A 1 -6.48 -9.46 20.16
C MET A 1 -7.50 -9.16 21.23
N LEU A 2 -8.11 -7.98 21.21
CA LEU A 2 -9.07 -7.51 22.21
C LEU A 2 -10.37 -7.13 21.51
N GLY A 3 -11.51 -7.50 22.08
CA GLY A 3 -12.84 -7.13 21.61
C GLY A 3 -13.11 -7.48 20.15
N GLY A 4 -13.89 -6.63 19.48
CA GLY A 4 -14.41 -6.91 18.14
C GLY A 4 -15.93 -6.92 18.12
N CYS A 5 -16.50 -7.56 17.11
CA CYS A 5 -17.95 -7.66 16.92
C CYS A 5 -18.30 -9.13 16.62
N SER A 6 -19.35 -9.64 17.25
CA SER A 6 -19.87 -10.99 17.01
C SER A 6 -20.58 -11.07 15.66
N GLU A 7 -20.91 -12.29 15.22
CA GLU A 7 -21.73 -12.50 14.03
C GLU A 7 -23.12 -11.86 14.15
N GLU A 8 -23.64 -11.76 15.37
CA GLU A 8 -24.93 -11.13 15.70
C GLU A 8 -24.84 -9.59 15.75
N GLY A 9 -23.64 -9.01 15.62
CA GLY A 9 -23.42 -7.57 15.63
C GLY A 9 -23.14 -6.98 17.01
N ASP A 10 -22.99 -7.82 18.04
CA ASP A 10 -22.69 -7.36 19.39
C ASP A 10 -21.20 -7.08 19.56
N ASP A 11 -20.89 -5.94 20.19
CA ASP A 11 -19.52 -5.64 20.56
C ASP A 11 -19.01 -6.60 21.65
N LEU A 12 -17.75 -7.02 21.52
CA LEU A 12 -17.09 -7.94 22.45
C LEU A 12 -16.06 -7.21 23.32
N ASN A 13 -15.73 -7.81 24.46
CA ASN A 13 -14.64 -7.39 25.35
C ASN A 13 -13.81 -8.58 25.87
N ASP A 14 -13.75 -9.65 25.12
CA ASP A 14 -12.84 -10.77 25.38
C ASP A 14 -11.40 -10.40 24.97
N PHE A 15 -10.42 -11.05 25.61
CA PHE A 15 -9.01 -10.80 25.34
C PHE A 15 -8.26 -12.10 25.08
N TRP A 16 -7.61 -12.16 23.92
CA TRP A 16 -6.97 -13.35 23.38
C TRP A 16 -5.51 -13.12 23.05
N GLN A 17 -4.70 -14.13 23.34
CA GLN A 17 -3.32 -14.24 22.91
C GLN A 17 -3.20 -15.33 21.85
N TYR A 18 -2.40 -15.08 20.83
CA TYR A 18 -1.99 -16.09 19.87
C TYR A 18 -0.49 -16.33 20.00
N ASP A 19 -0.11 -17.59 20.18
CA ASP A 19 1.28 -18.02 20.22
C ASP A 19 1.69 -18.55 18.84
N LEU A 20 2.60 -17.82 18.20
CA LEU A 20 3.13 -18.15 16.87
C LEU A 20 3.91 -19.48 16.84
N LYS A 21 4.57 -19.86 17.94
CA LYS A 21 5.39 -21.09 17.98
C LYS A 21 4.52 -22.32 18.14
N SER A 22 3.50 -22.23 18.98
CA SER A 22 2.57 -23.34 19.23
C SER A 22 1.38 -23.35 18.28
N ASN A 23 1.18 -22.28 17.49
CA ASN A 23 0.03 -22.07 16.61
C ASN A 23 -1.29 -22.26 17.35
N ARG A 24 -1.42 -21.63 18.52
CA ARG A 24 -2.59 -21.76 19.39
C ARG A 24 -3.07 -20.43 19.91
N TRP A 25 -4.40 -20.30 19.94
CA TRP A 25 -5.09 -19.24 20.66
C TRP A 25 -5.26 -19.63 22.13
N THR A 26 -5.06 -18.67 23.01
CA THR A 26 -5.33 -18.77 24.44
C THR A 26 -6.15 -17.58 24.86
N GLN A 27 -7.30 -17.83 25.48
CA GLN A 27 -8.13 -16.77 26.04
C GLN A 27 -7.51 -16.31 27.35
N ILE A 28 -7.15 -15.02 27.44
CA ILE A 28 -6.61 -14.42 28.66
C ILE A 28 -7.75 -13.99 29.58
N HIS A 29 -8.78 -13.36 29.02
CA HIS A 29 -9.98 -12.97 29.73
C HIS A 29 -11.21 -13.31 28.89
N GLU A 30 -12.18 -14.00 29.51
CA GLU A 30 -13.49 -14.27 28.91
C GLU A 30 -14.32 -13.00 28.79
N LYS A 31 -14.29 -12.17 29.85
CA LYS A 31 -14.95 -10.86 29.89
C LYS A 31 -14.05 -9.88 30.63
N CYS A 32 -13.56 -8.87 29.94
CA CYS A 32 -12.73 -7.84 30.57
C CYS A 32 -13.59 -6.87 31.40
N SER A 33 -12.94 -6.16 32.33
CA SER A 33 -13.56 -5.07 33.11
C SER A 33 -13.86 -3.83 32.28
N ILE A 34 -13.35 -3.75 31.06
CA ILE A 34 -13.62 -2.66 30.12
C ILE A 34 -14.95 -2.88 29.39
N SER A 35 -15.54 -1.79 28.91
CA SER A 35 -16.74 -1.88 28.06
C SER A 35 -16.44 -2.62 26.76
N PRO A 36 -17.41 -3.40 26.23
CA PRO A 36 -17.37 -3.92 24.86
C PRO A 36 -17.07 -2.84 23.84
N ARG A 37 -16.24 -3.19 22.85
CA ARG A 37 -15.77 -2.25 21.83
C ARG A 37 -15.28 -2.93 20.55
N ALA A 38 -15.75 -2.43 19.42
CA ALA A 38 -15.20 -2.69 18.10
C ALA A 38 -14.47 -1.45 17.53
N GLY A 39 -13.60 -1.64 16.54
CA GLY A 39 -12.93 -0.56 15.78
C GLY A 39 -11.94 0.32 16.55
N HIS A 40 -11.61 -0.09 17.78
CA HIS A 40 -10.50 0.47 18.54
C HIS A 40 -9.16 0.01 17.95
N LYS A 41 -8.08 0.70 18.29
CA LYS A 41 -6.72 0.28 17.92
C LYS A 41 -5.84 0.14 19.15
N MET A 42 -4.78 -0.65 19.00
CA MET A 42 -3.86 -1.01 20.08
C MET A 42 -2.41 -0.78 19.65
N VAL A 43 -1.56 -0.39 20.59
CA VAL A 43 -0.09 -0.41 20.43
C VAL A 43 0.57 -1.08 21.62
N PHE A 44 1.69 -1.74 21.38
CA PHE A 44 2.47 -2.41 22.40
C PHE A 44 3.77 -1.64 22.69
N ASP A 45 3.94 -1.20 23.93
CA ASP A 45 5.20 -0.68 24.44
C ASP A 45 6.07 -1.83 24.95
N ASN A 46 7.10 -2.16 24.18
CA ASN A 46 8.03 -3.24 24.53
C ASN A 46 8.89 -2.92 25.76
N VAL A 47 9.07 -1.64 26.11
CA VAL A 47 9.86 -1.21 27.26
C VAL A 47 9.10 -1.47 28.56
N SER A 48 7.86 -0.98 28.67
CA SER A 48 7.05 -1.17 29.87
C SER A 48 6.27 -2.48 29.89
N LYS A 49 6.24 -3.23 28.77
CA LYS A 49 5.39 -4.43 28.57
C LYS A 49 3.90 -4.10 28.73
N GLN A 50 3.48 -2.94 28.24
CA GLN A 50 2.10 -2.47 28.32
C GLN A 50 1.48 -2.38 26.93
N ILE A 51 0.16 -2.58 26.86
CA ILE A 51 -0.63 -2.41 25.65
C ILE A 51 -1.57 -1.23 25.87
N PHE A 52 -1.45 -0.19 25.06
CA PHE A 52 -2.33 0.97 25.09
C PHE A 52 -3.40 0.80 24.02
N PHE A 53 -4.63 1.19 24.31
CA PHE A 53 -5.71 1.13 23.32
C PHE A 53 -6.74 2.24 23.53
N ILE A 54 -7.30 2.72 22.42
CA ILE A 54 -8.16 3.90 22.35
C ILE A 54 -9.14 3.80 21.20
N GLY A 55 -10.20 4.60 21.29
CA GLY A 55 -11.25 4.68 20.30
C GLY A 55 -12.22 3.51 20.39
N ARG A 56 -13.34 3.65 19.69
CA ARG A 56 -14.34 2.61 19.49
C ARG A 56 -15.38 3.11 18.50
N ARG A 57 -16.07 2.17 17.86
CA ARG A 57 -17.33 2.43 17.14
C ARG A 57 -18.43 2.63 18.18
N VAL A 58 -19.48 3.38 17.83
CA VAL A 58 -20.71 3.38 18.63
C VAL A 58 -21.51 2.14 18.26
N SER A 59 -21.84 1.33 19.29
CA SER A 59 -22.74 0.19 19.12
C SER A 59 -24.13 0.68 18.73
N LYS A 60 -24.75 0.02 17.74
CA LYS A 60 -26.12 0.30 17.31
C LYS A 60 -27.16 0.03 18.41
N ASN A 61 -26.79 -0.76 19.43
CA ASN A 61 -27.68 -1.23 20.49
C ASN A 61 -27.70 -0.31 21.73
N LEU A 62 -26.99 0.82 21.72
CA LEU A 62 -27.01 1.78 22.82
C LEU A 62 -28.28 2.65 22.77
N ASN A 63 -29.15 2.47 23.76
CA ASN A 63 -30.37 3.26 23.95
C ASN A 63 -30.06 4.77 23.93
N SER A 64 -30.81 5.49 23.09
CA SER A 64 -30.77 6.93 22.84
C SER A 64 -31.16 7.82 24.03
N ASN A 65 -31.16 7.28 25.26
CA ASN A 65 -31.70 7.97 26.45
C ASN A 65 -30.66 8.84 27.17
N ASP A 66 -29.38 8.79 26.78
CA ASP A 66 -28.38 9.71 27.31
C ASP A 66 -28.35 11.01 26.51
N ASN A 67 -28.74 12.11 27.16
CA ASN A 67 -28.70 13.49 26.64
C ASN A 67 -27.28 14.01 26.28
N CYS A 68 -26.25 13.18 26.34
CA CYS A 68 -24.88 13.57 26.02
C CYS A 68 -24.65 13.50 24.51
N LYS A 69 -24.51 14.66 23.86
CA LYS A 69 -24.30 14.80 22.40
C LYS A 69 -23.06 14.06 21.89
N PHE A 70 -22.07 13.84 22.75
CA PHE A 70 -20.84 13.14 22.42
C PHE A 70 -20.55 12.03 23.42
N GLU A 71 -20.19 10.86 22.93
CA GLU A 71 -19.65 9.81 23.79
C GLU A 71 -18.21 10.13 24.22
N LYS A 72 -17.87 9.69 25.43
CA LYS A 72 -16.52 9.83 25.98
C LYS A 72 -15.53 8.95 25.20
N ASN A 73 -14.33 9.46 24.97
CA ASN A 73 -13.21 8.71 24.40
C ASN A 73 -12.28 8.25 25.53
N ASP A 74 -12.59 7.08 26.08
CA ASP A 74 -11.82 6.49 27.15
C ASP A 74 -10.47 5.94 26.64
N PHE A 75 -9.45 6.02 27.50
CA PHE A 75 -8.10 5.55 27.17
C PHE A 75 -7.59 4.63 28.27
N TYR A 76 -7.15 3.45 27.86
CA TYR A 76 -6.74 2.39 28.76
C TYR A 76 -5.34 1.88 28.44
N LEU A 77 -4.71 1.30 29.45
CA LEU A 77 -3.59 0.39 29.29
C LEU A 77 -3.92 -0.98 29.88
N TYR A 78 -3.37 -2.01 29.26
CA TYR A 78 -3.25 -3.35 29.82
C TYR A 78 -1.79 -3.61 30.17
N ASP A 79 -1.52 -3.91 31.44
CA ASP A 79 -0.19 -4.32 31.87
C ASP A 79 -0.06 -5.85 31.81
N ILE A 80 0.88 -6.32 30.99
CA ILE A 80 1.11 -7.75 30.78
C ILE A 80 1.67 -8.41 32.05
N GLN A 81 2.43 -7.68 32.87
CA GLN A 81 3.06 -8.25 34.06
C GLN A 81 2.02 -8.55 35.15
N THR A 82 1.18 -7.56 35.47
CA THR A 82 0.08 -7.73 36.44
C THR A 82 -1.15 -8.40 35.86
N LYS A 83 -1.24 -8.54 34.53
CA LYS A 83 -2.41 -9.02 33.79
C LYS A 83 -3.67 -8.22 34.09
N GLY A 84 -3.52 -6.90 34.23
CA GLY A 84 -4.56 -5.98 34.67
C GLY A 84 -4.86 -4.89 33.65
N PHE A 85 -6.13 -4.50 33.56
CA PHE A 85 -6.58 -3.32 32.83
C PHE A 85 -6.62 -2.11 33.75
N PHE A 86 -6.10 -0.98 33.28
CA PHE A 86 -6.06 0.28 34.01
C PHE A 86 -6.61 1.39 33.12
N LEU A 87 -7.58 2.14 33.64
CA LEU A 87 -8.10 3.34 33.00
C LEU A 87 -7.10 4.49 33.20
N ILE A 88 -6.63 5.06 32.11
CA ILE A 88 -5.76 6.25 32.13
C ILE A 88 -6.63 7.51 32.23
N CYS A 89 -7.66 7.59 31.39
CA CYS A 89 -8.55 8.75 31.33
C CYS A 89 -9.94 8.35 30.85
N GLU A 90 -10.99 8.84 31.53
CA GLU A 90 -12.38 8.61 31.11
C GLU A 90 -12.74 9.29 29.79
N ASP A 91 -12.21 10.49 29.54
CA ASP A 91 -12.41 11.23 28.29
C ASP A 91 -11.18 12.06 27.95
N VAL A 92 -10.36 11.57 27.02
CA VAL A 92 -9.10 12.22 26.66
C VAL A 92 -9.26 13.62 26.09
N ARG A 93 -10.46 14.01 25.62
CA ARG A 93 -10.73 15.39 25.17
C ARG A 93 -10.52 16.42 26.27
N THR A 94 -10.77 16.04 27.52
CA THR A 94 -10.55 16.91 28.69
C THR A 94 -9.07 17.22 28.89
N MET A 95 -8.19 16.45 28.24
CA MET A 95 -6.73 16.54 28.32
C MET A 95 -6.11 16.97 26.98
N ASN A 96 -6.85 17.65 26.09
CA ASN A 96 -6.43 18.00 24.72
C ASN A 96 -6.17 16.78 23.80
N GLY A 97 -6.66 15.60 24.18
CA GLY A 97 -6.64 14.41 23.36
C GLY A 97 -7.75 14.41 22.31
N PRO A 98 -7.77 13.38 21.44
CA PRO A 98 -8.70 13.33 20.34
C PRO A 98 -10.15 13.04 20.77
N PRO A 99 -11.15 13.48 19.99
CA PRO A 99 -12.54 13.06 20.21
C PRO A 99 -12.73 11.56 20.01
N LEU A 100 -13.90 11.03 20.39
CA LEU A 100 -14.18 9.62 20.14
C LEU A 100 -14.14 9.35 18.65
N LEU A 101 -13.35 8.36 18.27
CA LEU A 101 -13.03 8.06 16.88
C LEU A 101 -12.87 6.57 16.64
N CYS A 102 -13.07 6.16 15.39
CA CYS A 102 -12.88 4.80 14.89
C CYS A 102 -12.19 4.81 13.52
N ASP A 103 -11.69 3.66 13.07
CA ASP A 103 -10.95 3.51 11.80
C ASP A 103 -9.70 4.40 11.66
N HIS A 104 -9.19 4.86 12.80
CA HIS A 104 -7.92 5.56 12.93
C HIS A 104 -6.75 4.57 12.86
N GLN A 105 -5.55 5.11 12.73
CA GLN A 105 -4.33 4.34 12.96
C GLN A 105 -3.58 4.87 14.17
N ILE A 106 -2.75 4.01 14.74
CA ILE A 106 -1.95 4.29 15.92
C ILE A 106 -0.58 3.64 15.74
N VAL A 107 0.49 4.37 16.05
CA VAL A 107 1.86 3.84 16.07
C VAL A 107 2.59 4.34 17.32
N LEU A 108 3.64 3.63 17.73
CA LEU A 108 4.46 3.98 18.88
C LEU A 108 5.88 4.29 18.42
N ASN A 109 6.32 5.52 18.66
CA ASN A 109 7.74 5.84 18.72
C ASN A 109 8.29 5.24 20.02
N SER A 110 9.07 4.17 19.89
CA SER A 110 9.62 3.44 21.03
C SER A 110 10.80 4.15 21.72
N LYS A 111 11.48 5.07 21.02
CA LYS A 111 12.62 5.84 21.56
C LYS A 111 12.13 6.88 22.56
N ASP A 112 11.14 7.67 22.16
CA ASP A 112 10.59 8.75 22.99
C ASP A 112 9.35 8.31 23.78
N ARG A 113 8.93 7.05 23.63
CA ARG A 113 7.70 6.51 24.23
C ARG A 113 6.50 7.42 23.96
N THR A 114 6.36 7.83 22.69
CA THR A 114 5.28 8.69 22.20
C THR A 114 4.37 7.92 21.25
N ILE A 115 3.09 7.90 21.57
CA ILE A 115 2.05 7.30 20.74
C ILE A 115 1.56 8.36 19.76
N TYR A 116 1.47 8.03 18.48
CA TYR A 116 0.87 8.89 17.46
C TYR A 116 -0.44 8.30 16.98
N ILE A 117 -1.47 9.13 16.85
CA ILE A 117 -2.82 8.75 16.41
C ILE A 117 -3.23 9.64 15.26
N PHE A 118 -3.56 9.04 14.13
CA PHE A 118 -3.94 9.77 12.92
C PHE A 118 -5.28 9.31 12.34
N GLY A 119 -6.06 10.30 11.90
CA GLY A 119 -7.23 10.10 11.06
C GLY A 119 -8.37 9.40 11.79
N GLY A 120 -9.14 8.62 11.04
CA GLY A 120 -10.37 8.02 11.55
C GLY A 120 -11.57 8.95 11.50
N LYS A 121 -12.77 8.37 11.60
CA LYS A 121 -14.03 9.10 11.68
C LYS A 121 -14.33 9.46 13.12
N ILE A 122 -14.76 10.70 13.35
CA ILE A 122 -15.28 11.14 14.65
C ILE A 122 -16.68 10.55 14.79
N VAL A 123 -16.93 9.94 15.95
CA VAL A 123 -18.21 9.31 16.22
C VAL A 123 -19.14 10.31 16.91
N ASN A 124 -20.14 10.79 16.18
CA ASN A 124 -21.14 11.74 16.67
C ASN A 124 -22.54 11.09 16.68
N LYS A 125 -23.32 11.31 17.74
CA LYS A 125 -24.70 10.80 17.85
C LYS A 125 -25.72 11.56 17.01
N SER A 126 -25.40 12.79 16.58
CA SER A 126 -26.41 13.74 16.07
C SER A 126 -26.42 13.96 14.56
N ASP A 127 -25.37 13.59 13.82
CA ASP A 127 -25.24 13.90 12.39
C ASP A 127 -24.71 12.69 11.61
N GLU A 128 -25.62 11.83 11.14
CA GLU A 128 -25.29 10.74 10.22
C GLU A 128 -24.97 11.23 8.80
N SER A 129 -25.28 12.48 8.46
CA SER A 129 -25.21 13.00 7.09
C SER A 129 -23.84 13.56 6.69
N ASN A 130 -23.01 14.03 7.64
CA ASN A 130 -21.71 14.62 7.36
C ASN A 130 -20.59 13.86 8.08
N GLU A 131 -19.76 13.17 7.31
CA GLU A 131 -18.57 12.51 7.84
C GLU A 131 -17.56 13.55 8.36
N THR A 132 -17.24 13.48 9.65
CA THR A 132 -16.21 14.30 10.28
C THR A 132 -15.02 13.43 10.64
N PHE A 133 -13.80 13.96 10.46
CA PHE A 133 -12.57 13.20 10.63
C PHE A 133 -11.73 13.79 11.76
N SER A 134 -11.01 12.92 12.48
CA SER A 134 -10.09 13.36 13.53
C SER A 134 -8.75 13.80 12.94
N GLY A 135 -8.05 14.69 13.64
CA GLY A 135 -6.74 15.20 13.27
C GLY A 135 -5.58 14.23 13.54
N PHE A 136 -4.39 14.81 13.71
CA PHE A 136 -3.17 14.11 14.10
C PHE A 136 -2.76 14.51 15.51
N TYR A 137 -2.63 13.53 16.40
CA TYR A 137 -2.34 13.74 17.82
C TYR A 137 -1.13 12.91 18.24
N SER A 138 -0.42 13.38 19.26
CA SER A 138 0.55 12.59 19.99
C SER A 138 0.21 12.50 21.48
N TYR A 139 0.60 11.40 22.09
CA TYR A 139 0.51 11.16 23.52
C TYR A 139 1.87 10.71 24.04
N HIS A 140 2.47 11.51 24.92
CA HIS A 140 3.73 11.18 25.55
C HIS A 140 3.48 10.36 26.82
N ILE A 141 3.89 9.09 26.81
CA ILE A 141 3.55 8.12 27.86
C ILE A 141 4.13 8.56 29.21
N SER A 142 5.37 9.05 29.23
CA SER A 142 6.07 9.34 30.49
C SER A 142 5.48 10.54 31.24
N THR A 143 4.94 11.54 30.54
CA THR A 143 4.32 12.73 31.16
C THR A 143 2.79 12.67 31.21
N ASN A 144 2.18 11.66 30.59
CA ASN A 144 0.73 11.53 30.45
C ASN A 144 0.08 12.77 29.81
N THR A 145 0.70 13.30 28.75
CA THR A 145 0.24 14.52 28.07
C THR A 145 -0.11 14.26 26.63
N TRP A 146 -1.26 14.81 26.20
CA TRP A 146 -1.65 14.86 24.79
C TRP A 146 -1.18 16.15 24.15
N ASN A 147 -0.87 16.07 22.85
CA ASN A 147 -0.59 17.20 22.00
C ASN A 147 -1.32 17.06 20.67
N LEU A 148 -1.95 18.13 20.21
CA LEU A 148 -2.53 18.23 18.88
C LEU A 148 -1.43 18.69 17.92
N ILE A 149 -1.13 17.87 16.91
CA ILE A 149 -0.13 18.18 15.88
C ILE A 149 -0.80 18.91 14.71
N CYS A 150 -1.90 18.36 14.20
CA CYS A 150 -2.64 18.94 13.08
C CYS A 150 -4.14 18.68 13.21
N LEU A 151 -4.97 19.65 12.81
CA LEU A 151 -6.41 19.47 12.64
C LEU A 151 -6.73 18.74 11.32
N ASP A 152 -7.92 18.15 11.19
CA ASP A 152 -8.43 17.80 9.86
C ASP A 152 -8.73 19.08 9.07
N VAL A 153 -8.47 19.07 7.76
CA VAL A 153 -8.78 20.20 6.85
C VAL A 153 -10.27 20.55 6.79
N GLY A 154 -11.17 19.62 7.15
CA GLY A 154 -12.61 19.88 7.27
C GLY A 154 -13.02 20.52 8.59
N HIS A 155 -12.10 20.68 9.54
CA HIS A 155 -12.40 21.32 10.83
C HIS A 155 -12.60 22.84 10.66
N PRO A 156 -13.59 23.47 11.32
CA PRO A 156 -13.85 24.91 11.17
C PRO A 156 -12.63 25.81 11.45
N SER A 157 -11.80 25.43 12.42
CA SER A 157 -10.58 26.17 12.77
C SER A 157 -9.40 25.93 11.81
N ALA A 158 -9.51 25.01 10.85
CA ALA A 158 -8.44 24.76 9.87
C ALA A 158 -8.25 25.91 8.88
N ALA A 159 -9.23 26.82 8.78
CA ALA A 159 -9.10 28.04 7.99
C ALA A 159 -8.14 29.07 8.61
N ASN A 160 -7.76 28.91 9.88
CA ASN A 160 -6.79 29.79 10.53
C ASN A 160 -5.35 29.44 10.06
N PRO A 161 -4.60 30.38 9.47
CA PRO A 161 -3.22 30.15 9.02
C PRO A 161 -2.24 29.73 10.12
N GLU A 162 -2.54 30.04 11.39
CA GLU A 162 -1.71 29.63 12.54
C GLU A 162 -1.90 28.16 12.93
N MET A 163 -2.96 27.51 12.42
CA MET A 163 -3.28 26.13 12.74
C MET A 163 -2.80 25.20 11.63
N ASN A 164 -1.95 24.25 11.99
CA ASN A 164 -1.58 23.18 11.06
C ASN A 164 -2.78 22.28 10.79
N SER A 165 -2.99 21.93 9.52
CA SER A 165 -4.07 21.04 9.10
C SER A 165 -3.59 19.99 8.10
N ILE A 166 -4.26 18.85 8.12
CA ILE A 166 -3.95 17.68 7.29
C ILE A 166 -5.24 17.04 6.77
N LYS A 167 -5.20 16.47 5.56
CA LYS A 167 -6.35 15.74 5.00
C LYS A 167 -6.49 14.38 5.69
N SER A 168 -7.31 14.32 6.72
CA SER A 168 -7.57 13.10 7.47
C SER A 168 -8.41 12.11 6.67
N ARG A 169 -8.27 10.83 7.02
CA ARG A 169 -8.74 9.70 6.22
C ARG A 169 -8.97 8.45 7.08
N THR A 170 -9.73 7.50 6.56
CA THR A 170 -9.96 6.15 7.11
C THR A 170 -9.28 5.10 6.24
N SER A 171 -9.20 3.86 6.74
CA SER A 171 -8.69 2.70 5.97
C SER A 171 -7.29 2.93 5.36
N HIS A 172 -6.48 3.75 6.03
CA HIS A 172 -5.10 4.05 5.63
C HIS A 172 -4.12 3.18 6.44
N GLY A 173 -2.90 3.03 5.93
CA GLY A 173 -1.78 2.48 6.68
C GLY A 173 -1.04 3.59 7.42
N MET A 174 -0.54 3.31 8.63
CA MET A 174 0.41 4.20 9.31
C MET A 174 1.52 3.34 9.89
N ILE A 175 2.76 3.77 9.66
CA ILE A 175 3.97 3.06 10.06
C ILE A 175 4.91 4.09 10.70
N TYR A 176 5.57 3.70 11.78
CA TYR A 176 6.68 4.46 12.35
C TYR A 176 8.00 3.86 11.86
N ASP A 177 8.88 4.72 11.36
CA ASP A 177 10.24 4.41 10.94
C ASP A 177 11.21 5.39 11.60
N ASP A 178 11.67 5.05 12.81
CA ASP A 178 12.71 5.72 13.60
C ASP A 178 12.59 7.25 13.83
N THR A 179 12.60 8.06 12.79
CA THR A 179 12.44 9.52 12.80
C THR A 179 11.14 9.99 12.16
N GLU A 180 10.38 9.09 11.54
CA GLU A 180 9.24 9.48 10.69
C GLU A 180 7.99 8.63 10.93
N ASN A 181 6.82 9.24 10.74
CA ASN A 181 5.55 8.52 10.61
C ASN A 181 5.10 8.56 9.14
N ILE A 182 5.00 7.39 8.52
CA ILE A 182 4.61 7.21 7.12
C ILE A 182 3.15 6.80 7.07
N ILE A 183 2.33 7.61 6.40
CA ILE A 183 0.90 7.40 6.17
C ILE A 183 0.71 7.00 4.70
N ILE A 184 0.04 5.87 4.46
CA ILE A 184 -0.09 5.30 3.12
C ILE A 184 -1.56 5.15 2.77
N GLY A 185 -1.94 5.76 1.65
CA GLY A 185 -3.23 5.56 1.03
C GLY A 185 -4.42 5.97 1.91
N GLY A 186 -5.54 5.28 1.71
CA GLY A 186 -6.75 5.42 2.53
C GLY A 186 -7.96 5.93 1.75
N GLN A 187 -8.99 6.32 2.49
CA GLN A 187 -10.26 6.78 1.94
C GLN A 187 -10.77 7.96 2.76
N ARG A 188 -11.38 8.93 2.09
CA ARG A 188 -12.10 10.05 2.71
C ARG A 188 -13.44 10.21 2.02
N GLY A 189 -14.51 9.74 2.67
CA GLY A 189 -15.82 9.63 2.03
C GLY A 189 -15.76 8.74 0.79
N LYS A 190 -16.09 9.31 -0.37
CA LYS A 190 -16.03 8.59 -1.67
C LYS A 190 -14.68 8.74 -2.37
N GLU A 191 -13.80 9.61 -1.88
CA GLU A 191 -12.48 9.83 -2.47
C GLU A 191 -11.46 8.82 -1.96
N THR A 192 -10.68 8.26 -2.87
CA THR A 192 -9.50 7.45 -2.54
C THR A 192 -8.29 8.36 -2.36
N CYS A 193 -7.56 8.14 -1.28
CA CYS A 193 -6.27 8.77 -1.03
C CYS A 193 -5.21 7.83 -1.61
N ASN A 194 -4.54 8.25 -2.68
CA ASN A 194 -3.51 7.46 -3.36
C ASN A 194 -2.10 8.03 -3.15
N ASP A 195 -1.91 8.78 -2.07
CA ASP A 195 -0.67 9.43 -1.68
C ASP A 195 0.05 8.67 -0.56
N ILE A 196 1.36 8.91 -0.47
CA ILE A 196 2.16 8.58 0.71
C ILE A 196 2.57 9.89 1.36
N MET A 197 2.21 10.06 2.62
CA MET A 197 2.64 11.21 3.43
C MET A 197 3.67 10.75 4.46
N GLN A 198 4.64 11.60 4.72
CA GLN A 198 5.71 11.38 5.67
C GLN A 198 5.71 12.55 6.64
N PHE A 199 5.58 12.24 7.92
CA PHE A 199 5.70 13.20 9.00
C PHE A 199 7.07 13.03 9.65
N ASP A 200 7.91 14.05 9.51
CA ASP A 200 9.20 14.09 10.17
C ASP A 200 9.01 14.55 11.63
N ILE A 201 9.42 13.69 12.56
CA ILE A 201 9.16 13.88 13.99
C ILE A 201 10.00 15.03 14.56
N ASP A 202 11.23 15.19 14.09
CA ASP A 202 12.19 16.16 14.63
C ASP A 202 11.82 17.60 14.22
N SER A 203 11.42 17.81 12.96
CA SER A 203 10.97 19.10 12.43
C SER A 203 9.48 19.38 12.65
N GLY A 204 8.68 18.33 12.85
CA GLY A 204 7.22 18.44 12.94
C GLY A 204 6.56 18.78 11.61
N THR A 205 7.19 18.44 10.48
CA THR A 205 6.71 18.81 9.13
C THR A 205 6.20 17.61 8.33
N PHE A 206 5.29 17.89 7.38
CA PHE A 206 4.73 16.90 6.47
C PHE A 206 5.30 17.05 5.07
N ASN A 207 5.67 15.91 4.46
CA ASN A 207 6.07 15.80 3.06
C ASN A 207 5.20 14.75 2.36
N THR A 208 4.86 14.99 1.09
CA THR A 208 4.20 13.99 0.24
C THR A 208 5.23 13.34 -0.66
N ILE A 209 5.36 12.02 -0.59
CA ILE A 209 6.32 11.27 -1.41
C ILE A 209 5.72 11.07 -2.81
N GLN A 210 6.46 11.52 -3.83
CA GLN A 210 6.15 11.20 -5.21
C GLN A 210 6.84 9.90 -5.62
N THR A 211 6.06 8.92 -6.05
CA THR A 211 6.58 7.63 -6.52
C THR A 211 7.03 7.71 -7.97
N THR A 212 8.10 7.02 -8.34
CA THR A 212 8.67 7.08 -9.71
C THR A 212 7.75 6.56 -10.83
N ASN A 213 6.65 5.88 -10.48
CA ASN A 213 5.65 5.38 -11.44
C ASN A 213 4.56 6.42 -11.81
N THR A 214 4.54 7.62 -11.23
CA THR A 214 3.62 8.69 -11.63
C THR A 214 4.20 9.49 -12.78
N SER A 215 4.10 8.98 -14.01
CA SER A 215 4.22 9.83 -15.20
C SER A 215 2.98 10.73 -15.26
N HIS A 216 3.20 12.04 -15.15
CA HIS A 216 2.25 13.13 -15.35
C HIS A 216 1.06 12.80 -16.28
N VAL A 217 -0.15 12.74 -15.71
CA VAL A 217 -1.36 13.12 -16.45
C VAL A 217 -1.48 14.64 -16.33
N ALA A 218 -0.65 15.35 -17.10
CA ALA A 218 -0.95 16.73 -17.46
C ALA A 218 -1.64 16.69 -18.83
N SER A 219 -2.77 17.39 -18.92
CA SER A 219 -3.64 17.54 -20.10
C SER A 219 -2.88 17.94 -21.40
N PRO A 220 -3.50 17.75 -22.57
CA PRO A 220 -2.79 17.36 -23.79
C PRO A 220 -2.10 18.54 -24.48
N SER A 221 -0.81 18.42 -24.72
CA SER A 221 -0.16 19.13 -25.83
C SER A 221 0.86 18.22 -26.52
N THR A 222 0.50 17.86 -27.76
CA THR A 222 1.38 17.52 -28.89
C THR A 222 2.51 16.51 -28.65
N SER A 223 2.21 15.25 -29.00
CA SER A 223 3.08 14.31 -29.72
C SER A 223 4.54 14.14 -29.25
N SER A 224 4.76 13.21 -28.32
CA SER A 224 5.86 12.23 -28.46
C SER A 224 5.59 11.03 -27.55
N SER A 225 5.27 9.88 -28.15
CA SER A 225 4.94 8.63 -27.46
C SER A 225 6.22 7.91 -27.03
N THR A 226 6.69 8.15 -25.81
CA THR A 226 7.62 7.23 -25.13
C THR A 226 6.79 6.16 -24.41
N ALA A 227 6.86 4.92 -24.91
CA ALA A 227 6.22 3.76 -24.30
C ALA A 227 6.74 3.55 -22.87
N ILE A 228 5.84 3.62 -21.89
CA ILE A 228 6.12 3.33 -20.48
C ILE A 228 6.19 1.80 -20.31
N PRO A 229 7.16 1.24 -19.56
CA PRO A 229 7.21 -0.19 -19.27
C PRO A 229 5.95 -0.66 -18.53
N SER A 230 5.37 -1.78 -18.97
CA SER A 230 4.08 -2.32 -18.49
C SER A 230 4.09 -2.94 -17.08
N ASP A 231 5.20 -2.84 -16.35
CA ASP A 231 5.32 -3.28 -14.95
C ASP A 231 4.98 -2.14 -13.95
N SER A 232 4.60 -0.94 -14.41
CA SER A 232 4.29 0.20 -13.52
C SER A 232 2.97 0.00 -12.78
N ILE A 233 3.04 0.01 -11.45
CA ILE A 233 1.85 0.00 -10.60
C ILE A 233 1.26 1.41 -10.64
N ASN A 234 0.16 1.56 -11.36
CA ASN A 234 -0.63 2.78 -11.31
C ASN A 234 -1.11 3.01 -9.87
N LEU A 235 -0.81 4.18 -9.29
CA LEU A 235 -1.13 4.54 -7.90
C LEU A 235 -2.64 4.54 -7.60
N GLU A 236 -3.49 4.47 -8.64
CA GLU A 236 -4.94 4.16 -8.52
C GLU A 236 -5.23 2.88 -7.71
N LYS A 237 -4.21 2.03 -7.47
CA LYS A 237 -4.31 0.76 -6.76
C LYS A 237 -4.25 0.81 -5.23
N LEU A 238 -3.96 1.95 -4.58
CA LEU A 238 -3.99 2.02 -3.10
C LEU A 238 -5.41 2.01 -2.50
N SER A 239 -6.43 1.92 -3.35
CA SER A 239 -7.81 1.67 -2.94
C SER A 239 -7.95 0.26 -2.31
N GLY A 240 -8.68 0.19 -1.20
CA GLY A 240 -8.87 -1.07 -0.47
C GLY A 240 -7.63 -1.57 0.27
N LEU A 241 -6.78 -0.64 0.76
CA LEU A 241 -5.71 -0.97 1.70
C LEU A 241 -6.30 -1.60 2.97
N CYS A 242 -5.81 -2.79 3.29
CA CYS A 242 -6.20 -3.53 4.49
C CYS A 242 -5.18 -3.31 5.62
N PHE A 243 -3.90 -3.41 5.28
CA PHE A 243 -2.81 -3.35 6.26
C PHE A 243 -1.50 -2.92 5.59
N ALA A 244 -0.64 -2.24 6.34
CA ALA A 244 0.72 -1.93 5.91
C ALA A 244 1.69 -2.21 7.06
N THR A 245 2.86 -2.75 6.74
CA THR A 245 3.94 -3.02 7.70
C THR A 245 5.29 -2.78 7.06
N MET A 246 6.34 -2.63 7.87
CA MET A 246 7.67 -2.32 7.40
C MET A 246 8.72 -3.30 7.92
N ASN A 247 9.71 -3.57 7.08
CA ASN A 247 11.01 -4.08 7.47
C ASN A 247 12.02 -2.94 7.46
N SER A 248 12.27 -2.34 8.63
CA SER A 248 13.15 -1.19 8.79
C SER A 248 14.60 -1.50 8.38
N ASN A 249 15.08 -2.74 8.60
CA ASN A 249 16.43 -3.12 8.19
C ASN A 249 16.64 -3.10 6.67
N LYS A 250 15.56 -3.17 5.89
CA LYS A 250 15.62 -3.20 4.42
C LYS A 250 15.00 -1.95 3.78
N ASN A 251 14.45 -1.03 4.57
CA ASN A 251 13.68 0.11 4.09
C ASN A 251 12.55 -0.33 3.12
N GLU A 252 11.88 -1.42 3.48
CA GLU A 252 10.84 -2.09 2.67
C GLU A 252 9.49 -2.03 3.39
N ILE A 253 8.48 -1.48 2.73
CA ILE A 253 7.10 -1.45 3.21
C ILE A 253 6.25 -2.45 2.43
N TYR A 254 5.57 -3.33 3.15
CA TYR A 254 4.64 -4.31 2.61
C TYR A 254 3.22 -3.79 2.80
N VAL A 255 2.52 -3.56 1.70
CA VAL A 255 1.15 -3.05 1.68
C VAL A 255 0.23 -4.17 1.21
N LEU A 256 -0.60 -4.65 2.12
CA LEU A 256 -1.65 -5.61 1.84
C LEU A 256 -2.94 -4.86 1.48
N MET A 257 -3.43 -5.13 0.27
CA MET A 257 -4.67 -4.61 -0.29
C MET A 257 -5.62 -5.79 -0.53
N LYS A 258 -6.92 -5.49 -0.74
CA LYS A 258 -7.98 -6.50 -0.91
C LYS A 258 -7.60 -7.66 -1.84
N ASP A 259 -6.99 -7.33 -2.98
CA ASP A 259 -6.66 -8.33 -4.01
C ASP A 259 -5.14 -8.51 -4.21
N ASN A 260 -4.28 -7.69 -3.61
CA ASN A 260 -2.86 -7.67 -3.94
C ASN A 260 -1.96 -7.45 -2.71
N LEU A 261 -0.75 -8.00 -2.76
CA LEU A 261 0.34 -7.65 -1.87
C LEU A 261 1.38 -6.86 -2.66
N CYS A 262 1.65 -5.64 -2.23
CA CYS A 262 2.65 -4.76 -2.83
C CYS A 262 3.83 -4.54 -1.88
N LEU A 263 5.00 -4.33 -2.47
CA LEU A 263 6.22 -3.90 -1.82
C LEU A 263 6.54 -2.48 -2.29
N TYR A 264 6.80 -1.60 -1.34
CA TYR A 264 7.29 -0.26 -1.57
C TYR A 264 8.68 -0.13 -0.96
N VAL A 265 9.66 0.27 -1.77
CA VAL A 265 11.04 0.44 -1.33
C VAL A 265 11.31 1.93 -1.14
N LEU A 266 11.56 2.35 0.11
CA LEU A 266 11.76 3.76 0.45
C LEU A 266 12.99 4.36 -0.24
N ALA A 267 14.07 3.58 -0.35
CA ALA A 267 15.32 4.06 -0.94
C ALA A 267 15.19 4.46 -2.42
N THR A 268 14.28 3.81 -3.16
CA THR A 268 14.06 4.07 -4.60
C THR A 268 12.72 4.75 -4.89
N ASN A 269 11.85 4.88 -3.89
CA ASN A 269 10.46 5.31 -4.05
C ASN A 269 9.68 4.49 -5.09
N GLU A 270 10.00 3.20 -5.20
CA GLU A 270 9.41 2.27 -6.17
C GLU A 270 8.39 1.35 -5.52
N PHE A 271 7.24 1.22 -6.18
CA PHE A 271 6.25 0.19 -5.89
C PHE A 271 6.43 -1.01 -6.83
N SER A 272 6.39 -2.20 -6.25
CA SER A 272 6.38 -3.48 -6.95
C SER A 272 5.29 -4.39 -6.40
N MET A 273 4.72 -5.26 -7.24
CA MET A 273 3.61 -6.12 -6.86
C MET A 273 4.21 -7.48 -6.58
N ILE A 274 4.08 -7.94 -5.34
CA ILE A 274 4.58 -9.25 -4.92
C ILE A 274 3.57 -10.33 -5.30
N HIS A 275 2.28 -10.05 -5.09
CA HIS A 275 1.21 -11.01 -5.33
C HIS A 275 -0.06 -10.31 -5.80
N LYS A 276 -0.79 -10.98 -6.68
CA LYS A 276 -2.15 -10.64 -7.10
C LYS A 276 -2.99 -11.89 -6.97
N THR A 277 -4.09 -11.76 -6.22
CA THR A 277 -5.07 -12.82 -6.06
C THR A 277 -5.75 -13.03 -7.41
N ARG A 278 -5.77 -14.27 -7.89
CA ARG A 278 -6.53 -14.63 -9.09
C ARG A 278 -7.99 -14.50 -8.75
N SER A 279 -8.68 -13.51 -9.32
CA SER A 279 -10.13 -13.49 -9.32
C SER A 279 -10.60 -14.74 -10.07
N GLN A 280 -11.01 -15.77 -9.35
CA GLN A 280 -11.90 -16.76 -9.94
C GLN A 280 -13.14 -15.98 -10.36
N THR A 281 -13.35 -15.83 -11.65
CA THR A 281 -14.66 -15.46 -12.19
C THR A 281 -15.62 -16.61 -11.90
N SER A 282 -16.02 -16.78 -10.64
CA SER A 282 -17.31 -17.39 -10.36
C SER A 282 -18.34 -16.39 -10.83
N ASN A 283 -18.95 -16.67 -11.98
CA ASN A 283 -20.21 -16.07 -12.38
C ASN A 283 -21.26 -16.40 -11.32
N SER A 284 -21.29 -15.67 -10.20
CA SER A 284 -22.53 -15.51 -9.46
C SER A 284 -23.32 -14.45 -10.22
N THR A 285 -24.24 -14.93 -11.06
CA THR A 285 -25.26 -14.11 -11.69
C THR A 285 -25.84 -13.13 -10.67
N MET A 286 -25.60 -11.84 -10.88
CA MET A 286 -26.38 -10.78 -10.26
C MET A 286 -27.85 -11.00 -10.61
N ALA A 287 -28.62 -11.55 -9.67
CA ALA A 287 -30.06 -11.37 -9.67
C ALA A 287 -30.32 -9.96 -9.13
N THR A 288 -30.64 -9.05 -10.04
CA THR A 288 -31.22 -7.76 -9.69
C THR A 288 -32.64 -8.00 -9.15
N SER A 289 -32.81 -8.07 -7.84
CA SER A 289 -34.08 -7.73 -7.20
C SER A 289 -33.95 -6.31 -6.64
N LYS A 290 -34.61 -5.37 -7.32
CA LYS A 290 -34.99 -4.09 -6.72
C LYS A 290 -35.87 -4.39 -5.51
N ASP A 291 -35.75 -3.54 -4.50
CA ASP A 291 -36.46 -3.57 -3.21
C ASP A 291 -35.80 -4.45 -2.15
N LEU A 292 -34.78 -3.89 -1.47
CA LEU A 292 -34.48 -4.07 -0.04
C LEU A 292 -33.51 -2.95 0.40
N SER A 293 -33.81 -2.38 1.56
CA SER A 293 -33.09 -1.31 2.28
C SER A 293 -31.61 -1.64 2.57
N PRO A 294 -30.75 -0.64 2.83
CA PRO A 294 -29.30 -0.84 2.95
C PRO A 294 -28.93 -1.42 4.32
N ILE A 295 -28.92 -2.74 4.42
CA ILE A 295 -28.28 -3.49 5.51
C ILE A 295 -27.50 -4.64 4.86
N GLU A 296 -26.31 -4.93 5.40
CA GLU A 296 -25.44 -6.09 5.14
C GLU A 296 -24.23 -5.87 4.21
N GLU A 297 -23.20 -5.24 4.75
CA GLU A 297 -21.81 -5.70 4.56
C GLU A 297 -21.29 -6.18 5.93
N SER A 298 -21.79 -7.34 6.37
CA SER A 298 -21.27 -8.04 7.54
C SER A 298 -19.91 -8.65 7.20
N CYS A 299 -18.97 -8.50 8.14
CA CYS A 299 -17.57 -8.89 8.00
C CYS A 299 -17.43 -10.41 7.79
N THR A 300 -17.35 -10.88 6.55
CA THR A 300 -16.93 -12.25 6.21
C THR A 300 -15.97 -12.25 5.02
N TYR A 301 -14.82 -11.62 5.20
CA TYR A 301 -13.69 -11.87 4.33
C TYR A 301 -12.53 -12.41 5.19
N VAL A 302 -12.46 -13.73 5.31
CA VAL A 302 -11.26 -14.39 5.83
C VAL A 302 -10.24 -14.38 4.71
N TYR A 303 -9.36 -13.38 4.71
CA TYR A 303 -8.23 -13.33 3.79
C TYR A 303 -7.14 -14.27 4.30
N SER A 304 -6.77 -15.25 3.49
CA SER A 304 -5.56 -16.05 3.68
C SER A 304 -4.64 -15.85 2.48
N ILE A 305 -3.37 -15.59 2.74
CA ILE A 305 -2.35 -15.48 1.69
C ILE A 305 -1.36 -16.62 1.90
N ASP A 306 -1.43 -17.61 1.01
CA ASP A 306 -0.45 -18.68 0.93
C ASP A 306 0.68 -18.25 -0.01
N LEU A 307 1.78 -17.77 0.57
CA LEU A 307 3.00 -17.49 -0.17
C LEU A 307 3.73 -18.79 -0.47
N GLN A 308 3.53 -19.31 -1.68
CA GLN A 308 4.29 -20.45 -2.18
C GLN A 308 5.53 -19.98 -2.93
N LYS A 309 6.68 -20.59 -2.62
CA LYS A 309 7.89 -20.37 -3.42
C LYS A 309 7.60 -20.82 -4.86
N PRO A 310 7.89 -20.00 -5.88
CA PRO A 310 7.64 -20.40 -7.26
C PRO A 310 8.45 -21.66 -7.59
N SER A 311 7.81 -22.60 -8.31
CA SER A 311 8.45 -23.84 -8.74
C SER A 311 9.61 -23.51 -9.69
N THR A 312 10.61 -24.41 -9.76
CA THR A 312 11.72 -24.26 -10.71
C THR A 312 11.22 -24.12 -12.15
N GLU A 313 10.15 -24.83 -12.50
CA GLU A 313 9.52 -24.75 -13.82
C GLU A 313 8.90 -23.37 -14.08
N SER A 314 8.17 -22.81 -13.12
CA SER A 314 7.58 -21.46 -13.24
C SER A 314 8.67 -20.39 -13.40
N VAL A 315 9.76 -20.48 -12.64
CA VAL A 315 10.91 -19.56 -12.76
C VAL A 315 11.56 -19.69 -14.14
N MET A 316 11.76 -20.91 -14.63
CA MET A 316 12.34 -21.16 -15.96
C MET A 316 11.45 -20.63 -17.08
N ASN A 317 10.13 -20.81 -16.98
CA ASN A 317 9.19 -20.28 -17.96
C ASN A 317 9.18 -18.75 -17.97
N TYR A 318 9.24 -18.12 -16.81
CA TYR A 318 9.37 -16.66 -16.71
C TYR A 318 10.67 -16.14 -17.34
N CYS A 319 11.81 -16.81 -17.08
CA CYS A 319 13.08 -16.44 -17.72
C CYS A 319 13.02 -16.61 -19.25
N ARG A 320 12.42 -17.71 -19.75
CA ARG A 320 12.20 -17.91 -21.19
C ARG A 320 11.32 -16.81 -21.78
N TYR A 321 10.23 -16.44 -21.10
CA TYR A 321 9.36 -15.35 -21.51
C TYR A 321 10.15 -14.04 -21.65
N LEU A 322 10.94 -13.63 -20.65
CA LEU A 322 11.71 -12.39 -20.70
C LEU A 322 12.69 -12.36 -21.88
N ILE A 323 13.39 -13.48 -22.14
CA ILE A 323 14.33 -13.61 -23.26
C ILE A 323 13.59 -13.56 -24.59
N ARG A 324 12.52 -14.35 -24.76
CA ARG A 324 11.73 -14.39 -26.00
C ARG A 324 11.06 -13.04 -26.26
N ARG A 325 10.61 -12.33 -25.22
CA ARG A 325 10.04 -10.98 -25.35
C ARG A 325 11.06 -9.98 -25.88
N GLN A 326 12.26 -9.95 -25.30
CA GLN A 326 13.35 -9.09 -25.79
C GLN A 326 13.73 -9.43 -27.24
N GLN A 327 13.81 -10.73 -27.58
CA GLN A 327 14.05 -11.16 -28.96
C GLN A 327 12.95 -10.69 -29.91
N TYR A 328 11.68 -10.76 -29.49
CA TYR A 328 10.56 -10.27 -30.27
C TYR A 328 10.64 -8.75 -30.49
N GLU A 329 10.95 -7.95 -29.46
CA GLU A 329 11.12 -6.49 -29.56
C GLU A 329 12.26 -6.09 -30.50
N GLU A 330 13.31 -6.91 -30.62
CA GLU A 330 14.40 -6.72 -31.58
C GLU A 330 13.98 -7.14 -33.00
N LEU A 331 13.17 -8.20 -33.13
CA LEU A 331 12.66 -8.65 -34.42
C LEU A 331 11.66 -7.67 -35.04
N THR A 332 10.82 -7.01 -34.22
CA THR A 332 9.87 -6.01 -34.75
C THR A 332 10.60 -4.85 -35.43
N GLN A 333 11.82 -4.51 -34.99
CA GLN A 333 12.66 -3.44 -35.57
C GLN A 333 13.32 -3.83 -36.90
N THR A 334 13.49 -5.13 -37.16
CA THR A 334 14.23 -5.62 -38.33
C THR A 334 13.31 -6.21 -39.40
N ASN A 335 12.37 -7.08 -39.02
CA ASN A 335 11.47 -7.75 -39.95
C ASN A 335 10.13 -8.10 -39.28
N ALA A 336 9.09 -7.38 -39.66
CA ALA A 336 7.74 -7.54 -39.12
C ALA A 336 7.13 -8.94 -39.36
N ILE A 337 7.44 -9.59 -40.49
CA ILE A 337 6.91 -10.93 -40.82
C ILE A 337 7.54 -11.99 -39.92
N ASN A 338 8.86 -11.91 -39.73
CA ASN A 338 9.58 -12.80 -38.81
C ASN A 338 9.14 -12.55 -37.36
N ALA A 339 8.94 -11.28 -36.98
CA ALA A 339 8.42 -10.92 -35.66
C ALA A 339 7.02 -11.51 -35.41
N LEU A 340 6.10 -11.39 -36.37
CA LEU A 340 4.76 -11.97 -36.28
C LEU A 340 4.80 -13.51 -36.14
N THR A 341 5.65 -14.16 -36.95
CA THR A 341 5.85 -15.62 -36.87
C THR A 341 6.41 -16.03 -35.52
N PHE A 342 7.36 -15.25 -35.00
CA PHE A 342 7.97 -15.49 -33.69
C PHE A 342 6.98 -15.26 -32.54
N LEU A 343 6.15 -14.22 -32.61
CA LEU A 343 5.08 -13.96 -31.65
C LEU A 343 4.11 -15.13 -31.56
N ARG A 344 3.68 -15.65 -32.73
CA ARG A 344 2.72 -16.74 -32.85
C ARG A 344 3.26 -18.06 -32.34
N ASN A 345 4.51 -18.39 -32.63
CA ASN A 345 5.04 -19.74 -32.40
C ASN A 345 5.96 -19.84 -31.19
N ASN A 346 6.74 -18.81 -30.88
CA ASN A 346 7.73 -18.88 -29.79
C ASN A 346 7.25 -18.14 -28.54
N LEU A 347 6.76 -16.91 -28.68
CA LEU A 347 6.37 -16.15 -27.49
C LEU A 347 5.07 -16.67 -26.88
N SER A 348 4.09 -17.06 -27.71
CA SER A 348 2.80 -17.60 -27.26
C SER A 348 2.92 -18.87 -26.41
N GLU A 349 3.95 -19.70 -26.63
CA GLU A 349 4.21 -20.91 -25.84
C GLU A 349 4.65 -20.62 -24.41
N THR A 350 5.25 -19.45 -24.16
CA THR A 350 5.74 -19.08 -22.82
C THR A 350 4.68 -18.43 -21.94
N ILE A 351 3.48 -18.22 -22.47
CA ILE A 351 2.39 -17.53 -21.80
C ILE A 351 1.38 -18.54 -21.29
N ASP A 352 0.99 -18.38 -20.02
CA ASP A 352 -0.14 -19.10 -19.47
C ASP A 352 -1.44 -18.52 -20.03
N LYS A 353 -2.11 -19.26 -20.92
CA LYS A 353 -3.36 -18.83 -21.56
C LYS A 353 -4.55 -18.78 -20.59
N ASN A 354 -4.40 -19.35 -19.39
CA ASN A 354 -5.41 -19.27 -18.34
C ASN A 354 -5.23 -18.02 -17.46
N ASP A 355 -4.15 -17.27 -17.66
CA ASP A 355 -3.85 -16.03 -16.94
C ASP A 355 -4.26 -14.81 -17.78
N ALA A 356 -5.36 -14.17 -17.39
CA ALA A 356 -5.93 -13.04 -18.11
C ALA A 356 -4.96 -11.84 -18.23
N ASP A 357 -4.11 -11.62 -17.23
CA ASP A 357 -3.13 -10.52 -17.26
C ASP A 357 -2.02 -10.82 -18.26
N GLN A 358 -1.50 -12.05 -18.27
CA GLN A 358 -0.47 -12.44 -19.25
C GLN A 358 -1.01 -12.44 -20.68
N VAL A 359 -2.26 -12.88 -20.89
CA VAL A 359 -2.94 -12.81 -22.20
C VAL A 359 -3.12 -11.35 -22.63
N HIS A 360 -3.49 -10.46 -21.71
CA HIS A 360 -3.64 -9.04 -22.00
C HIS A 360 -2.31 -8.40 -22.40
N GLU A 361 -1.22 -8.66 -21.65
CA GLU A 361 0.13 -8.18 -22.01
C GLU A 361 0.60 -8.77 -23.34
N PHE A 362 0.33 -10.04 -23.61
CA PHE A 362 0.64 -10.65 -24.90
C PHE A 362 -0.08 -9.96 -26.07
N HIS A 363 -1.36 -9.61 -25.88
CA HIS A 363 -2.10 -8.85 -26.89
C HIS A 363 -1.51 -7.45 -27.07
N LYS A 364 -1.03 -6.77 -26.03
CA LYS A 364 -0.32 -5.49 -26.19
C LYS A 364 0.93 -5.63 -27.05
N LEU A 365 1.68 -6.73 -26.93
CA LEU A 365 2.87 -6.95 -27.75
C LEU A 365 2.56 -6.98 -29.25
N THR A 366 1.33 -7.31 -29.66
CA THR A 366 0.92 -7.21 -31.07
C THR A 366 0.97 -5.77 -31.59
N SER A 367 0.75 -4.76 -30.73
CA SER A 367 0.75 -3.35 -31.16
C SER A 367 2.14 -2.89 -31.59
N LEU A 368 3.20 -3.49 -31.06
CA LEU A 368 4.59 -3.17 -31.41
C LEU A 368 4.90 -3.41 -32.90
N LEU A 369 4.15 -4.29 -33.57
CA LEU A 369 4.29 -4.51 -35.03
C LEU A 369 3.90 -3.27 -35.85
N PHE A 370 3.03 -2.42 -35.30
CA PHE A 370 2.47 -1.26 -36.01
C PHE A 370 3.12 0.06 -35.60
N CYS A 371 3.98 0.07 -34.57
CA CYS A 371 4.66 1.27 -34.10
C CYS A 371 5.91 1.63 -34.92
N ASN A 372 6.43 0.71 -35.75
CA ASN A 372 7.58 0.98 -36.61
C ASN A 372 7.14 1.59 -37.94
N LYS A 373 7.05 2.93 -37.97
CA LYS A 373 6.92 3.67 -39.24
C LYS A 373 8.26 3.60 -39.98
N LEU A 374 8.23 3.03 -41.19
CA LEU A 374 9.30 3.15 -42.17
C LEU A 374 9.55 4.65 -42.46
N PRO A 375 10.79 5.16 -42.42
CA PRO A 375 11.10 6.46 -42.99
C PRO A 375 11.05 6.33 -44.51
N TYR A 376 9.92 6.67 -45.12
CA TYR A 376 9.87 6.96 -46.55
C TYR A 376 10.60 8.29 -46.79
N SER A 377 11.86 8.18 -47.20
CA SER A 377 12.65 9.27 -47.76
C SER A 377 12.01 9.74 -49.06
N ASN A 378 11.44 10.95 -49.05
CA ASN A 378 11.30 11.79 -50.23
C ASN A 378 12.14 13.05 -50.01
N ASN A 379 13.41 13.03 -50.41
CA ASN A 379 14.00 14.00 -51.35
C ASN A 379 15.53 13.96 -51.28
N ALA A 380 16.13 13.81 -52.47
CA ALA A 380 17.55 13.76 -52.73
C ALA A 380 18.30 15.01 -52.25
N ASN A 381 19.37 14.82 -51.46
CA ASN A 381 20.57 15.67 -51.43
C ASN A 381 21.76 14.85 -50.87
N SER A 382 22.69 14.46 -51.75
CA SER A 382 23.48 13.23 -51.65
C SER A 382 24.73 13.23 -50.76
N ASP A 383 25.03 14.23 -49.94
CA ASP A 383 26.32 14.25 -49.22
C ASP A 383 26.22 14.33 -47.68
N ASN A 384 25.05 14.65 -47.11
CA ASN A 384 24.84 14.70 -45.64
C ASN A 384 24.07 13.49 -45.07
N ASP A 385 23.45 12.67 -45.91
CA ASP A 385 22.64 11.52 -45.47
C ASP A 385 23.46 10.36 -44.92
N ASN A 386 24.70 10.18 -45.39
CA ASN A 386 25.56 9.07 -44.94
C ASN A 386 26.01 9.22 -43.47
N LYS A 387 26.22 10.45 -42.97
CA LYS A 387 26.56 10.65 -41.54
C LYS A 387 25.36 10.45 -40.63
N ASN A 388 24.18 10.95 -41.03
CA ASN A 388 22.96 10.81 -40.24
C ASN A 388 22.47 9.35 -40.18
N GLN A 389 22.57 8.59 -41.29
CA GLN A 389 22.25 7.16 -41.29
C GLN A 389 23.20 6.34 -40.41
N GLN A 390 24.49 6.68 -40.41
CA GLN A 390 25.49 5.97 -39.59
C GLN A 390 25.32 6.28 -38.09
N ASP A 391 24.99 7.53 -37.74
CA ASP A 391 24.70 7.93 -36.37
C ASP A 391 23.39 7.31 -35.83
N ASP A 392 22.36 7.17 -36.67
CA ASP A 392 21.09 6.51 -36.32
C ASP A 392 21.24 5.00 -36.13
N GLU A 393 22.05 4.33 -36.96
CA GLU A 393 22.40 2.91 -36.78
C GLU A 393 23.18 2.68 -35.48
N ILE A 394 24.18 3.52 -35.17
CA ILE A 394 24.95 3.44 -33.93
C ILE A 394 24.05 3.68 -32.72
N ARG A 395 23.13 4.66 -32.79
CA ARG A 395 22.15 4.93 -31.73
C ARG A 395 21.19 3.76 -31.52
N GLY A 396 20.74 3.11 -32.60
CA GLY A 396 19.92 1.90 -32.55
C GLY A 396 20.64 0.72 -31.89
N GLN A 397 21.89 0.46 -32.28
CA GLN A 397 22.71 -0.60 -31.67
C GLN A 397 22.99 -0.35 -30.19
N ASN A 398 23.26 0.90 -29.81
CA ASN A 398 23.45 1.28 -28.40
C ASN A 398 22.16 1.09 -27.58
N LYS A 399 20.99 1.37 -28.16
CA LYS A 399 19.70 1.13 -27.51
C LYS A 399 19.44 -0.37 -27.25
N ILE A 400 19.68 -1.22 -28.26
CA ILE A 400 19.53 -2.68 -28.14
C ILE A 400 20.50 -3.22 -27.06
N ARG A 401 21.77 -2.78 -27.09
CA ARG A 401 22.76 -3.18 -26.08
C ARG A 401 22.34 -2.81 -24.67
N SER A 402 21.78 -1.61 -24.48
CA SER A 402 21.26 -1.16 -23.19
C SER A 402 20.10 -2.03 -22.71
N GLN A 403 19.11 -2.30 -23.57
CA GLN A 403 17.98 -3.18 -23.25
C GLN A 403 18.41 -4.61 -22.86
N ARG A 404 19.34 -5.20 -23.62
CA ARG A 404 19.92 -6.52 -23.30
C ARG A 404 20.66 -6.52 -21.95
N SER A 405 21.33 -5.42 -21.60
CA SER A 405 22.02 -5.27 -20.31
C SER A 405 21.03 -5.20 -19.14
N ILE A 406 19.93 -4.46 -19.31
CA ILE A 406 18.82 -4.42 -18.33
C ILE A 406 18.22 -5.81 -18.15
N LEU A 407 17.96 -6.53 -19.24
CA LEU A 407 17.47 -7.92 -19.19
C LEU A 407 18.45 -8.83 -18.45
N PHE A 408 19.75 -8.75 -18.74
CA PHE A 408 20.77 -9.55 -18.07
C PHE A 408 20.79 -9.32 -16.56
N ASN A 409 20.69 -8.06 -16.12
CA ASN A 409 20.59 -7.70 -14.71
C ASN A 409 19.30 -8.25 -14.07
N LYS A 410 18.17 -8.20 -14.79
CA LYS A 410 16.90 -8.79 -14.33
C LYS A 410 16.96 -10.32 -14.23
N LEU A 411 17.68 -11.00 -15.12
CA LEU A 411 17.85 -12.46 -15.05
C LEU A 411 18.79 -12.87 -13.91
N THR A 412 19.86 -12.11 -13.68
CA THR A 412 20.81 -12.39 -12.60
C THR A 412 20.24 -12.13 -11.21
N SER A 413 19.24 -11.25 -11.07
CA SER A 413 18.53 -11.06 -9.80
C SER A 413 17.63 -12.25 -9.40
N ILE A 414 17.21 -13.06 -10.37
CA ILE A 414 16.38 -14.26 -10.15
C ILE A 414 17.23 -15.45 -9.68
N LEU A 415 18.52 -15.47 -10.05
CA LEU A 415 19.43 -16.57 -9.75
C LEU A 415 20.06 -16.45 -8.35
N PRO A 416 20.40 -17.58 -7.70
CA PRO A 416 21.08 -17.56 -6.41
C PRO A 416 22.41 -16.78 -6.48
N ARG A 417 22.72 -15.96 -5.48
CA ARG A 417 23.93 -15.10 -5.45
C ARG A 417 25.23 -15.86 -5.73
N GLY A 418 25.37 -17.10 -5.25
CA GLY A 418 26.56 -17.93 -5.49
C GLY A 418 26.73 -18.43 -6.93
N LYS A 419 25.74 -18.22 -7.81
CA LYS A 419 25.78 -18.55 -9.24
C LYS A 419 25.83 -17.30 -10.12
N CYS A 420 25.88 -16.11 -9.53
CA CYS A 420 25.93 -14.84 -10.22
C CYS A 420 27.32 -14.21 -10.07
N GLN A 421 27.64 -13.26 -10.94
CA GLN A 421 28.86 -12.46 -10.78
C GLN A 421 28.83 -11.70 -9.43
N PRO A 422 29.99 -11.45 -8.81
CA PRO A 422 30.07 -10.65 -7.59
C PRO A 422 29.43 -9.27 -7.82
N GLN A 423 28.52 -8.86 -6.93
CA GLN A 423 27.92 -7.52 -7.00
C GLN A 423 28.90 -6.41 -6.58
N GLN A 424 29.93 -6.76 -5.82
CA GLN A 424 30.97 -5.83 -5.41
C GLN A 424 31.93 -5.58 -6.58
N ASN A 425 32.23 -4.31 -6.83
CA ASN A 425 33.17 -3.90 -7.86
C ASN A 425 34.55 -4.47 -7.52
N ILE A 426 35.20 -5.16 -8.46
CA ILE A 426 36.50 -5.82 -8.25
C ILE A 426 37.58 -4.79 -7.83
N LEU A 427 37.41 -3.53 -8.22
CA LEU A 427 38.23 -2.39 -7.78
C LEU A 427 38.23 -2.18 -6.26
N ASN A 428 37.17 -2.57 -5.54
CA ASN A 428 37.10 -2.44 -4.08
C ASN A 428 38.05 -3.42 -3.36
N PHE A 429 38.56 -4.46 -4.04
CA PHE A 429 39.52 -5.41 -3.49
C PHE A 429 40.97 -5.06 -3.80
N ILE A 430 41.23 -4.00 -4.57
CA ILE A 430 42.59 -3.60 -4.99
C ILE A 430 43.20 -2.54 -4.06
N ASN A 431 42.42 -1.97 -3.13
CA ASN A 431 42.90 -1.01 -2.12
C ASN A 431 42.98 -1.63 -0.72
N VAL A 432 43.79 -2.68 -0.56
CA VAL A 432 44.23 -3.20 0.75
C VAL A 432 45.74 -3.09 0.85
#